data_AF-A0A7Y3CIM6-F1
#
_entry.id   AF-A0A7Y3CIM6-F1
#
_cell.length_a   1.000
_cell.length_b   1.000
_cell.length_c   1.000
_cell.angle_alpha   90.00
_cell.angle_beta   90.00
_cell.angle_gamma   90.00
#
_symmetry.space_group_name_H-M   'P 1'
#
loop_
_entity.id
_entity.type
_entity.pdbx_description
1 polymer ?
#
loop_
_entity_poly.entity_id
_entity_poly.type
_entity_poly.pdbx_seq_one_letter_code
_entity_poly.pdbx_strand_id
1 'polypeptide(L)'
;MHTKLLKAFFGLAVMVFTITGCIIVINGKSVQGSGKIITQAREVADFSKVHLKGSGKVFLTPGETQSLEIKTDDNIMPLIETDVSGSKLTISHGNHHLRPTSFEVYITVINLQGVSISGSGDILSKDLFVTDTL
;
A
#
# COMPACT_ATOMS: atom_id res chain seq x y z
N MET A 1 51.61 29.73 -2.28
CA MET A 1 51.12 28.36 -2.52
C MET A 1 50.29 27.78 -1.37
N HIS A 2 50.23 28.39 -0.17
CA HIS A 2 49.48 27.87 0.98
C HIS A 2 47.97 28.17 0.98
N THR A 3 47.52 29.28 0.38
CA THR A 3 46.10 29.69 0.39
C THR A 3 45.21 28.90 -0.59
N LYS A 4 45.80 28.27 -1.62
CA LYS A 4 45.07 27.38 -2.55
C LYS A 4 44.80 26.00 -1.94
N LEU A 5 45.75 25.47 -1.14
CA LEU A 5 45.55 24.22 -0.40
C LEU A 5 44.50 24.36 0.72
N LEU A 6 44.44 25.51 1.41
CA LEU A 6 43.46 25.75 2.47
C LEU A 6 42.01 25.83 1.93
N LYS A 7 41.82 26.44 0.74
CA LYS A 7 40.52 26.49 0.04
C LYS A 7 40.11 25.11 -0.50
N ALA A 8 41.07 24.30 -0.95
CA ALA A 8 40.83 22.92 -1.36
C ALA A 8 40.43 22.02 -0.18
N PHE A 9 41.06 22.19 0.99
CA PHE A 9 40.67 21.49 2.23
C PHE A 9 39.28 21.90 2.71
N PHE A 10 38.93 23.19 2.61
CA PHE A 10 37.61 23.69 3.00
C PHE A 10 36.50 23.21 2.02
N GLY A 11 36.81 23.13 0.72
CA GLY A 11 35.90 22.58 -0.28
C GLY A 11 35.67 21.07 -0.15
N LEU A 12 36.71 20.31 0.24
CA LEU A 12 36.61 18.86 0.43
C LEU A 12 35.82 18.50 1.71
N ALA A 13 35.92 19.32 2.77
CA ALA A 13 35.17 19.12 4.01
C ALA A 13 33.65 19.34 3.85
N VAL A 14 33.23 20.25 2.96
CA VAL A 14 31.80 20.54 2.70
C VAL A 14 31.14 19.44 1.85
N MET A 15 31.90 18.72 1.02
CA MET A 15 31.39 17.64 0.19
C MET A 15 31.13 16.32 0.95
N VAL A 16 31.76 16.14 2.12
CA VAL A 16 31.57 14.93 2.96
C VAL A 16 30.31 15.01 3.83
N PHE A 17 29.79 16.22 4.09
CA PHE A 17 28.60 16.43 4.95
C PHE A 17 27.25 16.25 4.23
N THR A 18 27.22 16.15 2.90
CA THR A 18 25.97 16.06 2.14
C THR A 18 25.49 14.62 1.89
N ILE A 19 26.23 13.61 2.34
CA ILE A 19 25.87 12.19 2.15
C ILE A 19 25.09 11.60 3.34
N THR A 20 24.70 12.41 4.32
CA THR A 20 23.71 12.02 5.34
C THR A 20 22.30 12.04 4.73
N GLY A 21 22.13 11.32 3.61
CA GLY A 21 20.83 10.91 3.13
C GLY A 21 20.19 10.02 4.18
N CYS A 22 18.91 10.24 4.46
CA CYS A 22 18.12 9.50 5.43
C CYS A 22 18.38 7.99 5.33
N ILE A 23 19.09 7.41 6.32
CA ILE A 23 19.09 5.97 6.51
C ILE A 23 17.69 5.63 7.06
N ILE A 24 16.74 5.38 6.15
CA ILE A 24 15.45 4.81 6.52
C ILE A 24 15.73 3.35 6.88
N VAL A 25 16.00 3.10 8.16
CA VAL A 25 16.03 1.74 8.70
C VAL A 25 14.59 1.22 8.67
N ILE A 26 14.24 0.48 7.62
CA ILE A 26 12.95 -0.20 7.54
C ILE A 26 13.00 -1.40 8.50
N ASN A 27 12.62 -1.18 9.75
CA ASN A 27 12.46 -2.22 10.79
C ASN A 27 11.19 -3.06 10.52
N GLY A 28 11.10 -3.67 9.33
CA GLY A 28 10.04 -4.60 8.96
C GLY A 28 10.60 -6.00 8.75
N LYS A 29 9.97 -7.02 9.33
CA LYS A 29 10.26 -8.41 8.95
C LYS A 29 9.87 -8.55 7.48
N SER A 30 10.86 -8.77 6.61
CA SER A 30 10.59 -8.99 5.19
C SER A 30 10.05 -10.40 4.98
N VAL A 31 8.91 -10.50 4.29
CA VAL A 31 8.26 -11.78 4.00
C VAL A 31 8.13 -11.91 2.48
N GLN A 32 8.83 -12.90 1.93
CA GLN A 32 8.76 -13.26 0.51
C GLN A 32 7.54 -14.17 0.28
N GLY A 33 6.77 -13.90 -0.78
CA GLY A 33 5.66 -14.75 -1.18
C GLY A 33 6.12 -16.17 -1.54
N SER A 34 5.30 -17.17 -1.22
CA SER A 34 5.58 -18.58 -1.49
C SER A 34 5.50 -18.96 -2.98
N GLY A 35 4.90 -18.12 -3.81
CA GLY A 35 4.54 -18.43 -5.20
C GLY A 35 3.23 -19.21 -5.35
N LYS A 36 2.66 -19.71 -4.25
CA LYS A 36 1.40 -20.45 -4.26
C LYS A 36 0.24 -19.50 -4.00
N ILE A 37 -0.37 -19.03 -5.09
CA ILE A 37 -1.50 -18.09 -5.04
C ILE A 37 -2.76 -18.79 -4.57
N ILE A 38 -3.43 -18.17 -3.60
CA ILE A 38 -4.75 -18.54 -3.12
C ILE A 38 -5.67 -17.32 -3.15
N THR A 39 -6.98 -17.59 -3.08
CA THR A 39 -8.02 -16.58 -3.02
C THR A 39 -8.88 -16.81 -1.78
N GLN A 40 -9.23 -15.74 -1.07
CA GLN A 40 -10.06 -15.81 0.13
C GLN A 40 -11.07 -14.66 0.15
N ALA A 41 -12.35 -15.01 0.26
CA ALA A 41 -13.42 -14.06 0.58
C ALA A 41 -13.35 -13.66 2.05
N ARG A 42 -13.63 -12.38 2.35
CA ARG A 42 -13.64 -11.81 3.69
C ARG A 42 -15.01 -11.22 3.97
N GLU A 43 -15.65 -11.71 5.03
CA GLU A 43 -16.85 -11.10 5.58
C GLU A 43 -16.46 -9.79 6.28
N VAL A 44 -17.07 -8.69 5.86
CA VAL A 44 -16.83 -7.35 6.39
C VAL A 44 -18.13 -6.57 6.46
N ALA A 45 -18.23 -5.65 7.42
CA ALA A 45 -19.37 -4.75 7.51
C ALA A 45 -19.45 -3.80 6.30
N ASP A 46 -20.60 -3.17 6.10
CA ASP A 46 -20.81 -2.20 5.02
C ASP A 46 -19.84 -1.01 5.09
N PHE A 47 -19.33 -0.59 3.93
CA PHE A 47 -18.43 0.55 3.80
C PHE A 47 -18.70 1.33 2.50
N SER A 48 -18.36 2.62 2.54
CA SER A 48 -18.45 3.51 1.37
C SER A 48 -17.10 4.12 0.99
N LYS A 49 -16.06 3.91 1.82
CA LYS A 49 -14.71 4.42 1.61
C LYS A 49 -13.71 3.27 1.66
N VAL A 50 -12.75 3.29 0.73
CA VAL A 50 -11.68 2.28 0.65
C VAL A 50 -10.34 2.95 0.88
N HIS A 51 -9.56 2.40 1.82
CA HIS A 51 -8.20 2.83 2.12
C HIS A 51 -7.22 1.68 1.95
N LEU A 52 -6.29 1.79 1.00
CA LEU A 52 -5.16 0.87 0.87
C LEU A 52 -3.95 1.44 1.60
N LYS A 53 -3.45 0.73 2.61
CA LYS A 53 -2.19 1.04 3.29
C LYS A 53 -1.14 0.00 2.87
N GLY A 54 -0.26 0.39 1.95
CA GLY A 54 0.79 -0.49 1.42
C GLY A 54 0.92 -0.44 -0.10
N SER A 55 1.51 -1.50 -0.64
CA SER A 55 1.52 -1.82 -2.07
C SER A 55 0.47 -2.88 -2.39
N GLY A 56 0.10 -3.01 -3.66
CA GLY A 56 -0.92 -3.95 -4.12
C GLY A 56 -1.86 -3.29 -5.13
N LYS A 57 -2.77 -4.09 -5.71
CA LYS A 57 -3.80 -3.61 -6.63
C LYS A 57 -5.17 -3.86 -6.04
N VAL A 58 -5.97 -2.81 -5.95
CA VAL A 58 -7.39 -2.92 -5.60
C VAL A 58 -8.21 -2.70 -6.86
N PHE A 59 -9.14 -3.60 -7.13
CA PHE A 59 -10.09 -3.52 -8.22
C PHE A 59 -11.49 -3.26 -7.64
N LEU A 60 -12.05 -2.09 -7.95
CA LEU A 60 -13.37 -1.69 -7.52
C LEU A 60 -14.39 -1.94 -8.63
N THR A 61 -15.54 -2.47 -8.23
CA THR A 61 -16.70 -2.71 -9.09
C THR A 61 -17.95 -2.21 -8.36
N PRO A 62 -18.83 -1.43 -8.98
CA PRO A 62 -20.13 -1.11 -8.40
C PRO A 62 -21.05 -2.35 -8.42
N GLY A 63 -21.89 -2.52 -7.42
CA GLY A 63 -22.88 -3.61 -7.41
C GLY A 63 -23.83 -3.57 -6.23
N GLU A 64 -24.90 -4.37 -6.27
CA GLU A 64 -25.98 -4.34 -5.27
C GLU A 64 -25.61 -5.02 -3.95
N THR A 65 -24.62 -5.91 -3.96
CA THR A 65 -24.14 -6.65 -2.78
C THR A 65 -22.67 -6.39 -2.57
N GLN A 66 -22.31 -5.96 -1.36
CA GLN A 66 -20.93 -5.70 -1.01
C GLN A 66 -20.13 -7.01 -0.93
N SER A 67 -18.91 -7.01 -1.47
CA SER A 67 -18.02 -8.17 -1.36
C SER A 67 -16.56 -7.73 -1.26
N LEU A 68 -15.75 -8.56 -0.60
CA LEU A 68 -14.30 -8.39 -0.48
C LEU A 68 -13.62 -9.74 -0.70
N GLU A 69 -12.80 -9.82 -1.74
CA GLU A 69 -12.01 -10.99 -2.05
C GLU A 69 -10.53 -10.59 -2.20
N ILE A 70 -9.64 -11.39 -1.61
CA ILE A 70 -8.20 -11.15 -1.65
C ILE A 70 -7.55 -12.32 -2.37
N LYS A 71 -6.63 -12.02 -3.28
CA LYS A 71 -5.80 -12.98 -4.00
C LYS A 71 -4.33 -12.68 -3.79
N THR A 72 -3.64 -13.61 -3.12
CA THR A 72 -2.21 -13.47 -2.80
C THR A 72 -1.59 -14.83 -2.45
N ASP A 73 -0.29 -14.85 -2.15
CA ASP A 73 0.43 -16.04 -1.71
C ASP A 73 -0.14 -16.60 -0.39
N ASP A 74 -0.18 -17.92 -0.24
CA ASP A 74 -0.76 -18.57 0.95
C ASP A 74 -0.09 -18.19 2.28
N ASN A 75 1.21 -17.95 2.27
CA ASN A 75 1.96 -17.47 3.44
C ASN A 75 1.77 -15.97 3.73
N ILE A 76 1.28 -15.19 2.74
CA ILE A 76 1.00 -13.76 2.89
C ILE A 76 -0.45 -13.51 3.27
N MET A 77 -1.40 -14.32 2.80
CA MET A 77 -2.82 -14.23 3.15
C MET A 77 -3.12 -14.00 4.64
N PRO A 78 -2.49 -14.71 5.60
CA PRO A 78 -2.74 -14.48 7.03
C PRO A 78 -2.16 -13.17 7.57
N LEU A 79 -1.27 -12.51 6.82
CA LEU A 79 -0.67 -11.23 7.19
C LEU A 79 -1.48 -10.02 6.67
N ILE A 80 -2.47 -10.25 5.80
CA ILE A 80 -3.34 -9.20 5.29
C ILE A 80 -4.44 -8.93 6.32
N GLU A 81 -4.54 -7.66 6.71
CA GLU A 81 -5.51 -7.14 7.66
C GLU A 81 -6.60 -6.36 6.91
N THR A 82 -7.85 -6.62 7.27
CA THR A 82 -9.03 -5.90 6.75
C THR A 82 -9.89 -5.48 7.93
N ASP A 83 -10.09 -4.18 8.08
CA ASP A 83 -10.89 -3.62 9.17
C ASP A 83 -11.86 -2.56 8.63
N VAL A 84 -13.10 -2.58 9.12
CA VAL A 84 -14.11 -1.57 8.81
C VAL A 84 -14.35 -0.75 10.06
N SER A 85 -13.96 0.52 10.01
CA SER A 85 -14.19 1.48 11.09
C SER A 85 -15.07 2.63 10.56
N GLY A 86 -16.27 2.75 11.12
CA GLY A 86 -17.31 3.62 10.56
C GLY A 86 -17.72 3.14 9.17
N SER A 87 -17.52 3.97 8.15
CA SER A 87 -17.79 3.61 6.74
C SER A 87 -16.52 3.37 5.91
N LYS A 88 -15.35 3.24 6.55
CA LYS A 88 -14.06 3.10 5.88
C LYS A 88 -13.49 1.71 6.07
N LEU A 89 -13.40 0.96 4.97
CA LEU A 89 -12.58 -0.24 4.89
C LEU A 89 -11.10 0.16 4.78
N THR A 90 -10.28 -0.41 5.66
CA THR A 90 -8.83 -0.31 5.62
C THR A 90 -8.23 -1.66 5.31
N ILE A 91 -7.44 -1.74 4.24
CA ILE A 91 -6.67 -2.92 3.85
C ILE A 91 -5.20 -2.64 4.14
N SER A 92 -4.55 -3.49 4.93
CA SER A 92 -3.14 -3.32 5.28
C SER A 92 -2.43 -4.65 5.51
N HIS A 93 -1.16 -4.60 5.88
CA HIS A 93 -0.37 -5.77 6.26
C HIS A 93 0.46 -5.53 7.53
N GLY A 94 -0.05 -4.66 8.42
CA GLY A 94 0.64 -4.26 9.64
C GLY A 94 2.02 -3.64 9.36
N ASN A 95 3.05 -4.14 10.04
CA ASN A 95 4.45 -3.68 9.92
C ASN A 95 5.32 -4.64 9.08
N HIS A 96 4.72 -5.52 8.29
CA HIS A 96 5.47 -6.47 7.45
C HIS A 96 6.00 -5.78 6.19
N HIS A 97 7.19 -6.16 5.74
CA HIS A 97 7.67 -5.74 4.42
C HIS A 97 7.42 -6.88 3.43
N LEU A 98 6.23 -6.88 2.82
CA LEU A 98 5.79 -7.96 1.95
C LEU A 98 6.39 -7.85 0.55
N ARG A 99 6.81 -9.00 0.01
CA ARG A 99 7.20 -9.17 -1.40
C ARG A 99 6.35 -10.27 -2.02
N PRO A 100 5.05 -10.02 -2.23
CA PRO A 100 4.14 -11.00 -2.78
C PRO A 100 4.46 -11.30 -4.25
N THR A 101 4.13 -12.51 -4.68
CA THR A 101 4.08 -12.85 -6.11
C THR A 101 2.90 -12.13 -6.76
N SER A 102 1.78 -12.04 -6.03
CA SER A 102 0.61 -11.25 -6.42
C SER A 102 -0.09 -10.71 -5.18
N PHE A 103 -0.59 -9.48 -5.22
CA PHE A 103 -1.50 -8.97 -4.20
C PHE A 103 -2.59 -8.14 -4.87
N GLU A 104 -3.71 -8.80 -5.07
CA GLU A 104 -4.90 -8.25 -5.72
C GLU A 104 -6.07 -8.31 -4.73
N VAL A 105 -6.82 -7.23 -4.64
CA VAL A 105 -8.03 -7.13 -3.83
C VAL A 105 -9.17 -6.78 -4.74
N TYR A 106 -10.23 -7.56 -4.73
CA TYR A 106 -11.43 -7.35 -5.52
C TYR A 106 -12.55 -6.93 -4.58
N ILE A 107 -13.17 -5.80 -4.89
CA ILE A 107 -14.21 -5.20 -4.07
C ILE A 107 -15.42 -4.89 -4.93
N THR A 108 -16.57 -5.42 -4.54
CA THR A 108 -17.87 -4.88 -4.97
C THR A 108 -18.37 -3.93 -3.90
N VAL A 109 -18.73 -2.70 -4.27
CA VAL A 109 -19.23 -1.68 -3.36
C VAL A 109 -20.55 -1.11 -3.86
N ILE A 110 -21.48 -0.87 -2.95
CA ILE A 110 -22.83 -0.36 -3.26
C ILE A 110 -22.77 1.12 -3.62
N ASN A 111 -22.09 1.93 -2.80
CA ASN A 111 -21.90 3.35 -3.05
C ASN A 111 -20.47 3.76 -2.64
N LEU A 112 -19.67 4.19 -3.62
CA LEU A 112 -18.29 4.61 -3.39
C LEU A 112 -18.23 6.13 -3.19
N GLN A 113 -17.89 6.54 -1.96
CA GLN A 113 -17.74 7.94 -1.56
C GLN A 113 -16.29 8.40 -1.49
N GLY A 114 -15.32 7.49 -1.51
CA GLY A 114 -13.92 7.88 -1.46
C GLY A 114 -12.93 6.73 -1.52
N VAL A 115 -11.78 7.02 -2.13
CA VAL A 115 -10.63 6.12 -2.21
C VAL A 115 -9.39 6.85 -1.74
N SER A 116 -8.48 6.13 -1.09
CA SER A 116 -7.20 6.70 -0.65
C SER A 116 -6.13 5.64 -0.55
N ILE A 117 -4.89 6.05 -0.80
CA ILE A 117 -3.72 5.16 -0.78
C ILE A 117 -2.65 5.80 0.10
N SER A 118 -2.13 5.02 1.05
CA SER A 118 -0.92 5.32 1.79
C SER A 118 0.14 4.29 1.40
N GLY A 119 0.97 4.60 0.39
CA GLY A 119 1.99 3.68 -0.09
C GLY A 119 2.20 3.78 -1.61
N SER A 120 2.48 2.64 -2.25
CA SER A 120 2.83 2.54 -3.67
C SER A 120 1.93 1.56 -4.41
N GLY A 121 0.67 1.43 -3.97
CA GLY A 121 -0.34 0.60 -4.62
C GLY A 121 -1.20 1.37 -5.61
N ASP A 122 -2.04 0.63 -6.31
CA ASP A 122 -3.00 1.14 -7.28
C ASP A 122 -4.43 0.81 -6.84
N ILE A 123 -5.36 1.74 -7.05
CA ILE A 123 -6.79 1.49 -7.00
C ILE A 123 -7.35 1.73 -8.39
N LEU A 124 -7.95 0.69 -8.97
CA LEU A 124 -8.45 0.65 -10.34
C LEU A 124 -9.95 0.40 -10.31
N SER A 125 -10.70 1.15 -11.10
CA SER A 125 -12.09 0.82 -11.36
C SER A 125 -12.19 -0.14 -12.54
N LYS A 126 -13.01 -1.18 -12.41
CA LYS A 126 -13.34 -2.07 -13.54
C LYS A 126 -14.55 -1.60 -14.34
N ASP A 127 -15.37 -0.73 -13.76
CA ASP A 127 -16.60 -0.22 -14.36
C ASP A 127 -16.82 1.27 -14.06
N LEU A 128 -17.88 1.86 -14.61
CA LEU A 128 -18.24 3.26 -14.37
C LEU A 128 -18.93 3.41 -13.00
N PHE A 129 -18.37 4.26 -12.15
CA PHE A 129 -19.05 4.75 -10.95
C PHE A 129 -19.86 6.01 -11.29
N VAL A 130 -21.15 5.99 -10.98
CA VAL A 130 -22.02 7.17 -11.02
C VAL A 130 -22.23 7.63 -9.58
N THR A 131 -21.82 8.86 -9.26
CA THR A 131 -22.02 9.48 -7.94
C THR A 131 -22.81 10.77 -8.11
N ASP A 132 -23.79 10.99 -7.24
CA ASP A 132 -24.66 12.16 -7.28
C ASP A 132 -24.05 13.37 -6.55
N THR A 133 -22.83 13.25 -6.00
CA THR A 133 -22.17 14.30 -5.20
C THR A 133 -20.65 14.30 -5.41
N LEU A 134 -20.10 15.50 -5.70
CA LEU A 134 -18.68 15.87 -5.59
C LEU A 134 -18.55 17.00 -4.56
#